data_AF-A0A9X3FNU4-F1
#
_entry.id   AF-A0A9X3FNU4-F1
#
_cell.length_a   1.000
_cell.length_b   1.000
_cell.length_c   1.000
_cell.angle_alpha   90.00
_cell.angle_beta   90.00
_cell.angle_gamma   90.00
#
_symmetry.space_group_name_H-M   'P 1'
#
loop_
_entity.id
_entity.type
_entity.pdbx_description
1 polymer ?
#
loop_
_entity_poly.entity_id
_entity_poly.type
_entity_poly.pdbx_seq_one_letter_code
_entity_poly.pdbx_strand_id
1 'polypeptide(L)'
;MRKSKNWFTWIKKRPKQNANHDNITINENSRKSQKNNYRKGSLANYWHYLMTGLKAPFSDHKASSPHPYYGLWTLLLISIFNSISITATSNHFISTYQWFANISILPGLSFRFIAWLFAIQVFFFLLISLWLLPAFIYVIKNKLFQEETDLTLWLSEFYSHNVLLVFLSALALIMSLLAPYVFFIVVIFLLLLQIGILLMTTVMTLLLYQDQVKLPIFYWILVVFIVYLVTEIILINLIF
;
A
#
# COMPACT_ATOMS: atom_id res chain seq x y z
N MET A 1 10.06 -84.46 -31.69
CA MET A 1 9.06 -83.53 -31.13
C MET A 1 9.76 -82.25 -30.63
N ARG A 2 9.08 -81.10 -30.75
CA ARG A 2 9.47 -79.68 -30.43
C ARG A 2 10.25 -78.94 -31.53
N LYS A 3 9.58 -78.22 -32.46
CA LYS A 3 9.03 -76.82 -32.42
C LYS A 3 10.12 -75.78 -32.13
N SER A 4 10.74 -75.13 -33.13
CA SER A 4 10.33 -73.92 -33.88
C SER A 4 9.89 -72.72 -33.02
N LYS A 5 10.63 -71.59 -33.08
CA LYS A 5 10.18 -70.33 -33.72
C LYS A 5 11.18 -69.18 -33.54
N ASN A 6 11.39 -68.50 -34.66
CA ASN A 6 12.03 -67.21 -34.86
C ASN A 6 11.64 -66.16 -33.81
N TRP A 7 12.62 -65.41 -33.30
CA TRP A 7 12.38 -64.15 -32.61
C TRP A 7 12.80 -62.99 -33.51
N PHE A 8 11.78 -62.33 -34.04
CA PHE A 8 11.84 -61.23 -34.98
C PHE A 8 12.37 -59.95 -34.34
N THR A 9 13.21 -59.25 -35.10
CA THR A 9 13.60 -57.85 -34.92
C THR A 9 12.38 -56.92 -34.98
N TRP A 10 12.23 -56.03 -34.00
CA TRP A 10 11.43 -54.82 -34.14
C TRP A 10 12.22 -53.60 -33.67
N ILE A 11 12.88 -52.96 -34.63
CA ILE A 11 13.25 -51.55 -34.56
C ILE A 11 11.94 -50.76 -34.58
N LYS A 12 11.47 -50.31 -33.42
CA LYS A 12 10.41 -49.29 -33.35
C LYS A 12 11.01 -47.97 -33.83
N LYS A 13 10.79 -47.65 -35.11
CA LYS A 13 10.89 -46.29 -35.64
C LYS A 13 10.04 -45.38 -34.74
N ARG A 14 10.68 -44.45 -34.03
CA ARG A 14 9.96 -43.36 -33.35
C ARG A 14 9.21 -42.58 -34.43
N PRO A 15 7.90 -42.33 -34.31
CA PRO A 15 7.25 -41.37 -35.17
C PRO A 15 7.90 -40.01 -34.94
N LYS A 16 8.39 -39.38 -36.02
CA LYS A 16 8.68 -37.94 -36.02
C LYS A 16 7.34 -37.25 -35.73
N GLN A 17 7.16 -36.82 -34.48
CA GLN A 17 6.14 -35.81 -34.19
C GLN A 17 6.59 -34.54 -34.91
N ASN A 18 5.85 -34.19 -35.96
CA ASN A 18 5.88 -32.87 -36.54
C ASN A 18 5.75 -31.86 -35.39
N ALA A 19 6.84 -31.15 -35.11
CA ALA A 19 6.80 -29.97 -34.28
C ALA A 19 5.90 -28.98 -35.00
N ASN A 20 4.64 -28.91 -34.55
CA ASN A 20 3.69 -27.90 -34.98
C ASN A 20 4.36 -26.54 -34.82
N HIS A 21 4.62 -25.89 -35.97
CA HIS A 21 5.06 -24.51 -36.05
C HIS A 21 4.09 -23.56 -35.31
N ASP A 22 2.87 -24.02 -35.04
CA ASP A 22 1.81 -23.29 -34.36
C ASP A 22 1.97 -23.22 -32.83
N ASN A 23 2.68 -24.17 -32.21
CA ASN A 23 2.86 -24.14 -30.75
C ASN A 23 3.98 -23.20 -30.29
N ILE A 24 4.93 -22.89 -31.18
CA ILE A 24 6.02 -21.94 -30.90
C ILE A 24 5.51 -20.50 -31.08
N THR A 25 4.66 -20.26 -32.07
CA THR A 25 4.07 -18.92 -32.32
C THR A 25 3.04 -18.53 -31.26
N ILE A 26 2.25 -19.46 -30.72
CA ILE A 26 1.34 -19.18 -29.61
C ILE A 26 2.13 -18.75 -28.37
N ASN A 27 3.20 -19.47 -28.02
CA ASN A 27 3.99 -19.15 -26.82
C ASN A 27 4.79 -17.83 -26.95
N GLU A 28 5.27 -17.51 -28.17
CA GLU A 28 5.87 -16.20 -28.45
C GLU A 28 4.84 -15.07 -28.49
N ASN A 29 3.66 -15.28 -29.06
CA ASN A 29 2.60 -14.26 -29.10
C ASN A 29 1.98 -14.04 -27.72
N SER A 30 1.89 -15.05 -26.85
CA SER A 30 1.53 -14.91 -25.44
C SER A 30 2.59 -14.13 -24.67
N ARG A 31 3.89 -14.44 -24.85
CA ARG A 31 4.98 -13.70 -24.20
C ARG A 31 5.12 -12.27 -24.75
N LYS A 32 4.93 -12.05 -26.05
CA LYS A 32 4.92 -10.72 -26.69
C LYS A 32 3.66 -9.93 -26.34
N SER A 33 2.51 -10.56 -26.18
CA SER A 33 1.26 -9.95 -25.69
C SER A 33 1.37 -9.55 -24.21
N GLN A 34 1.96 -10.40 -23.37
CA GLN A 34 2.26 -10.07 -21.98
C GLN A 34 3.26 -8.89 -21.92
N LYS A 35 4.34 -8.94 -22.70
CA LYS A 35 5.35 -7.86 -22.83
C LYS A 35 4.81 -6.55 -23.45
N ASN A 36 3.82 -6.62 -24.34
CA ASN A 36 3.18 -5.45 -24.95
C ASN A 36 2.05 -4.87 -24.08
N ASN A 37 1.40 -5.67 -23.22
CA ASN A 37 0.49 -5.16 -22.20
C ASN A 37 1.23 -4.41 -21.08
N TYR A 38 2.50 -4.76 -20.79
CA TYR A 38 3.38 -3.93 -19.96
C TYR A 38 3.80 -2.60 -20.60
N ARG A 39 3.51 -2.39 -21.89
CA ARG A 39 3.85 -1.17 -22.65
C ARG A 39 2.69 -0.22 -22.92
N LYS A 40 1.45 -0.56 -22.54
CA LYS A 40 0.42 0.47 -22.32
C LYS A 40 0.81 1.22 -21.05
N GLY A 41 0.95 2.54 -21.15
CA GLY A 41 1.73 3.39 -20.23
C GLY A 41 1.61 3.06 -18.75
N SER A 42 2.74 3.01 -18.04
CA SER A 42 2.85 2.70 -16.61
C SER A 42 1.82 3.43 -15.73
N LEU A 43 1.48 4.68 -16.08
CA LEU A 43 0.44 5.47 -15.39
C LEU A 43 -0.98 4.92 -15.58
N ALA A 44 -1.34 4.46 -16.78
CA ALA A 44 -2.66 3.88 -17.03
C ALA A 44 -2.86 2.58 -16.24
N ASN A 45 -1.79 1.78 -16.11
CA ASN A 45 -1.81 0.56 -15.31
C ASN A 45 -1.89 0.86 -13.81
N TYR A 46 -1.22 1.91 -13.33
CA TYR A 46 -1.36 2.37 -11.95
C TYR A 46 -2.77 2.91 -11.67
N TRP A 47 -3.34 3.69 -12.60
CA TRP A 47 -4.72 4.17 -12.48
C TRP A 47 -5.73 3.02 -12.46
N HIS A 48 -5.51 1.99 -13.27
CA HIS A 48 -6.32 0.77 -13.23
C HIS A 48 -6.19 0.05 -11.88
N TYR A 49 -4.98 -0.04 -11.32
CA TYR A 49 -4.76 -0.56 -9.96
C TYR A 49 -5.58 0.21 -8.92
N LEU A 50 -5.55 1.55 -8.96
CA LEU A 50 -6.35 2.37 -8.04
C LEU A 50 -7.86 2.12 -8.23
N MET A 51 -8.35 2.13 -9.46
CA MET A 51 -9.78 1.94 -9.72
C MET A 51 -10.28 0.54 -9.36
N THR A 52 -9.46 -0.48 -9.54
CA THR A 52 -9.79 -1.85 -9.16
C THR A 52 -9.85 -1.99 -7.63
N GLY A 53 -8.86 -1.44 -6.91
CA GLY A 53 -8.86 -1.43 -5.44
C GLY A 53 -10.06 -0.68 -4.84
N LEU A 54 -10.51 0.40 -5.50
CA LEU A 54 -11.68 1.18 -5.05
C LEU A 54 -13.02 0.43 -5.26
N LYS A 55 -13.14 -0.34 -6.35
CA LYS A 55 -14.39 -1.06 -6.68
C LYS A 55 -14.61 -2.29 -5.80
N ALA A 56 -13.54 -2.97 -5.40
CA ALA A 56 -13.63 -4.21 -4.66
C ALA A 56 -12.54 -4.27 -3.56
N PRO A 57 -12.71 -3.51 -2.47
CA PRO A 57 -11.81 -3.62 -1.32
C PRO A 57 -11.92 -5.04 -0.73
N PHE A 58 -10.78 -5.65 -0.39
CA PHE A 58 -10.68 -7.02 0.14
C PHE A 58 -11.12 -8.16 -0.79
N SER A 59 -11.15 -7.91 -2.10
CA SER A 59 -11.50 -8.95 -3.05
C SER A 59 -10.40 -10.02 -3.14
N ASP A 60 -10.77 -11.31 -3.06
CA ASP A 60 -9.90 -12.50 -3.27
C ASP A 60 -9.28 -12.59 -4.68
N HIS A 61 -9.35 -11.51 -5.45
CA HIS A 61 -8.89 -11.48 -6.82
C HIS A 61 -7.37 -11.63 -6.87
N LYS A 62 -6.94 -12.87 -7.02
CA LYS A 62 -5.69 -13.29 -7.72
C LYS A 62 -5.58 -12.70 -9.15
N ALA A 63 -6.52 -11.86 -9.56
CA ALA A 63 -6.62 -11.30 -10.90
C ALA A 63 -5.55 -10.22 -11.08
N SER A 64 -4.47 -10.61 -11.76
CA SER A 64 -3.31 -9.79 -12.10
C SER A 64 -2.56 -9.29 -10.86
N SER A 65 -1.62 -10.10 -10.37
CA SER A 65 -0.61 -9.69 -9.37
C SER A 65 -0.21 -8.22 -9.60
N PRO A 66 -0.55 -7.31 -8.68
CA PRO A 66 -0.26 -5.90 -8.88
C PRO A 66 1.25 -5.75 -9.06
N HIS A 67 1.66 -4.75 -9.85
CA HIS A 67 3.09 -4.49 -10.01
C HIS A 67 3.69 -4.31 -8.61
N PRO A 68 4.83 -4.96 -8.29
CA PRO A 68 5.34 -5.05 -6.92
C PRO A 68 5.68 -3.70 -6.29
N TYR A 69 5.79 -2.65 -7.11
CA TYR A 69 6.13 -1.30 -6.66
C TYR A 69 4.92 -0.36 -6.53
N TYR A 70 3.71 -0.76 -6.92
CA TYR A 70 2.53 0.13 -6.81
C TYR A 70 2.21 0.52 -5.37
N GLY A 71 2.42 -0.37 -4.40
CA GLY A 71 2.30 -0.04 -2.98
C GLY A 71 3.25 1.07 -2.53
N LEU A 72 4.51 1.06 -3.02
CA LEU A 72 5.47 2.14 -2.73
C LEU A 72 5.03 3.48 -3.35
N TRP A 73 4.53 3.47 -4.58
CA TRP A 73 4.01 4.68 -5.21
C TRP A 73 2.82 5.24 -4.44
N THR A 74 1.90 4.38 -4.02
CA THR A 74 0.74 4.76 -3.21
C THR A 74 1.15 5.34 -1.86
N LEU A 75 2.07 4.67 -1.15
CA LEU A 75 2.65 5.16 0.11
C LEU A 75 3.25 6.54 -0.06
N LEU A 76 4.08 6.73 -1.09
CA LEU A 76 4.75 7.99 -1.38
C LEU A 76 3.75 9.11 -1.68
N LEU A 77 2.74 8.85 -2.53
CA LEU A 77 1.68 9.80 -2.87
C LEU A 77 0.92 10.27 -1.63
N ILE A 78 0.46 9.33 -0.79
CA ILE A 78 -0.26 9.63 0.46
C ILE A 78 0.61 10.49 1.38
N SER A 79 1.90 10.13 1.52
CA SER A 79 2.85 10.84 2.38
C SER A 79 3.08 12.28 1.92
N ILE A 80 3.26 12.50 0.61
CA ILE A 80 3.42 13.84 0.03
C ILE A 80 2.15 14.68 0.24
N PHE A 81 0.99 14.14 -0.15
CA PHE A 81 -0.26 14.87 -0.09
C PHE A 81 -0.63 15.26 1.35
N ASN A 82 -0.51 14.33 2.30
CA ASN A 82 -0.79 14.62 3.70
C ASN A 82 0.26 15.54 4.33
N SER A 83 1.56 15.42 3.98
CA SER A 83 2.59 16.33 4.50
C SER A 83 2.33 17.78 4.09
N ILE A 84 2.03 18.02 2.81
CA ILE A 84 1.69 19.36 2.33
C ILE A 84 0.40 19.85 2.99
N SER A 85 -0.62 18.98 3.13
CA SER A 85 -1.89 19.33 3.77
C SER A 85 -1.69 19.79 5.21
N ILE A 86 -1.01 18.98 6.01
CA ILE A 86 -0.72 19.27 7.41
C ILE A 86 0.10 20.55 7.52
N THR A 87 1.13 20.72 6.68
CA THR A 87 1.98 21.91 6.69
C THR A 87 1.19 23.18 6.34
N ALA A 88 0.39 23.15 5.28
CA ALA A 88 -0.43 24.28 4.85
C ALA A 88 -1.39 24.70 5.97
N THR A 89 -2.06 23.71 6.58
CA THR A 89 -2.93 23.93 7.73
C THR A 89 -2.16 24.52 8.91
N SER A 90 -1.07 23.89 9.36
CA SER A 90 -0.27 24.36 10.50
C SER A 90 0.30 25.77 10.30
N ASN A 91 0.80 26.08 9.10
CA ASN A 91 1.31 27.41 8.77
C ASN A 91 0.23 28.49 8.94
N HIS A 92 -0.98 28.19 8.47
CA HIS A 92 -2.12 29.09 8.62
C HIS A 92 -2.55 29.27 10.08
N PHE A 93 -2.54 28.20 10.88
CA PHE A 93 -2.83 28.31 12.33
C PHE A 93 -1.86 29.23 13.02
N ILE A 94 -0.57 29.10 12.73
CA ILE A 94 0.48 29.90 13.36
C ILE A 94 0.37 31.36 12.92
N SER A 95 0.12 31.63 11.65
CA SER A 95 -0.15 32.99 11.15
C SER A 95 -1.37 33.62 11.83
N THR A 96 -2.43 32.84 12.05
CA THR A 96 -3.68 33.30 12.67
C THR A 96 -3.47 33.57 14.17
N TYR A 97 -2.74 32.68 14.84
CA TYR A 97 -2.35 32.86 16.24
C TYR A 97 -1.51 34.12 16.43
N GLN A 98 -0.51 34.35 15.56
CA GLN A 98 0.30 35.57 15.59
C GLN A 98 -0.55 36.82 15.38
N TRP A 99 -1.55 36.77 14.50
CA TRP A 99 -2.49 37.88 14.31
C TRP A 99 -3.29 38.19 15.59
N PHE A 100 -3.83 37.17 16.26
CA PHE A 100 -4.55 37.34 17.53
C PHE A 100 -3.63 37.80 18.69
N ALA A 101 -2.40 37.32 18.72
CA ALA A 101 -1.39 37.74 19.69
C ALA A 101 -1.01 39.22 19.49
N ASN A 102 -0.88 39.67 18.24
CA ASN A 102 -0.61 41.07 17.91
C ASN A 102 -1.75 42.01 18.33
N ILE A 103 -3.00 41.53 18.36
CA ILE A 103 -4.18 42.29 18.82
C ILE A 103 -4.35 42.21 20.35
N SER A 104 -3.37 41.64 21.07
CA SER A 104 -3.38 41.47 22.55
C SER A 104 -4.54 40.61 23.09
N ILE A 105 -5.17 39.79 22.25
CA ILE A 105 -6.20 38.83 22.68
C ILE A 105 -5.54 37.56 23.24
N LEU A 106 -4.34 37.23 22.77
CA LEU A 106 -3.55 36.06 23.18
C LEU A 106 -2.15 36.47 23.65
N PRO A 107 -1.50 35.67 24.51
CA PRO A 107 -0.12 35.93 24.92
C PRO A 107 0.82 35.91 23.71
N GLY A 108 1.77 36.85 23.68
CA GLY A 108 2.77 36.98 22.61
C GLY A 108 3.82 35.87 22.64
N LEU A 109 3.46 34.66 22.21
CA LEU A 109 4.42 33.59 21.97
C LEU A 109 5.06 33.77 20.58
N SER A 110 6.35 34.07 20.54
CA SER A 110 7.10 34.15 19.29
C SER A 110 7.56 32.76 18.85
N PHE A 111 6.79 32.11 17.97
CA PHE A 111 7.20 30.85 17.34
C PHE A 111 7.90 31.12 16.00
N ARG A 112 9.13 30.61 15.84
CA ARG A 112 9.81 30.58 14.54
C ARG A 112 9.40 29.32 13.78
N PHE A 113 8.25 29.38 13.12
CA PHE A 113 7.78 28.28 12.28
C PHE A 113 8.42 28.34 10.90
N ILE A 114 9.13 27.27 10.53
CA ILE A 114 9.79 27.14 9.22
C ILE A 114 9.03 26.08 8.42
N ALA A 115 8.05 26.55 7.63
CA ALA A 115 7.08 25.66 6.96
C ALA A 115 7.72 24.55 6.12
N TRP A 116 8.78 24.85 5.36
CA TRP A 116 9.44 23.85 4.52
C TRP A 116 10.16 22.76 5.33
N LEU A 117 10.80 23.11 6.45
CA LEU A 117 11.48 22.16 7.32
C LEU A 117 10.45 21.25 8.01
N PHE A 118 9.36 21.86 8.49
CA PHE A 118 8.23 21.14 9.06
C PHE A 118 7.61 20.17 8.04
N ALA A 119 7.44 20.57 6.78
CA ALA A 119 6.95 19.67 5.73
C ALA A 119 7.85 18.46 5.51
N ILE A 120 9.17 18.64 5.54
CA ILE A 120 10.13 17.54 5.40
C ILE A 120 10.03 16.59 6.60
N GLN A 121 9.96 17.12 7.82
CA GLN A 121 9.77 16.32 9.04
C GLN A 121 8.48 15.51 8.98
N VAL A 122 7.35 16.15 8.66
CA VAL A 122 6.05 15.48 8.52
C VAL A 122 6.08 14.45 7.39
N PHE A 123 6.75 14.73 6.27
CA PHE A 123 6.88 13.79 5.15
C PHE A 123 7.59 12.51 5.58
N PHE A 124 8.77 12.62 6.21
CA PHE A 124 9.51 11.44 6.68
C PHE A 124 8.78 10.71 7.80
N PHE A 125 8.15 11.45 8.72
CA PHE A 125 7.30 10.87 9.75
C PHE A 125 6.20 10.00 9.13
N LEU A 126 5.41 10.55 8.20
CA LEU A 126 4.34 9.82 7.52
C LEU A 126 4.86 8.66 6.68
N LEU A 127 5.97 8.84 5.97
CA LEU A 127 6.58 7.80 5.14
C LEU A 127 6.93 6.56 5.98
N ILE A 128 7.55 6.78 7.14
CA ILE A 128 7.95 5.70 8.05
C ILE A 128 6.73 5.11 8.76
N SER A 129 5.85 5.97 9.30
CA SER A 129 4.62 5.57 10.00
C SER A 129 3.73 4.68 9.12
N LEU A 130 3.42 5.12 7.90
CA LEU A 130 2.59 4.38 6.95
C LEU A 130 3.24 3.07 6.51
N TRP A 131 4.58 2.97 6.49
CA TRP A 131 5.31 1.75 6.17
C TRP A 131 5.34 0.74 7.33
N LEU A 132 5.44 1.21 8.57
CA LEU A 132 5.59 0.37 9.76
C LEU A 132 4.40 -0.57 9.95
N LEU A 133 3.19 -0.09 9.75
CA LEU A 133 1.98 -0.87 9.94
C LEU A 133 1.91 -2.12 9.03
N PRO A 134 2.01 -2.02 7.68
CA PRO A 134 2.08 -3.20 6.83
C PRO A 134 3.32 -4.05 7.09
N ALA A 135 4.44 -3.46 7.53
CA ALA A 135 5.63 -4.23 7.90
C ALA A 135 5.40 -5.10 9.15
N PHE A 136 4.73 -4.60 10.19
CA PHE A 136 4.39 -5.40 11.36
C PHE A 136 3.44 -6.54 11.03
N ILE A 137 2.41 -6.27 10.21
CA ILE A 137 1.50 -7.30 9.73
C ILE A 137 2.26 -8.35 8.90
N TYR A 138 3.20 -7.91 8.04
CA TYR A 138 4.05 -8.82 7.27
C TYR A 138 4.86 -9.76 8.16
N VAL A 139 5.50 -9.23 9.20
CA VAL A 139 6.28 -10.05 10.14
C VAL A 139 5.40 -11.09 10.82
N ILE A 140 4.20 -10.69 11.24
CA ILE A 140 3.21 -11.62 11.83
C ILE A 140 2.80 -12.67 10.81
N LYS A 141 2.44 -12.28 9.58
CA LYS A 141 2.06 -13.21 8.52
C LYS A 141 3.15 -14.23 8.22
N ASN A 142 4.37 -13.77 8.03
CA ASN A 142 5.51 -14.63 7.69
C ASN A 142 5.91 -15.55 8.86
N LYS A 143 5.93 -15.04 10.09
CA LYS A 143 6.36 -15.82 11.27
C LYS A 143 5.31 -16.77 11.82
N LEU A 144 4.03 -16.38 11.79
CA LEU A 144 2.95 -17.15 12.42
C LEU A 144 2.16 -17.99 11.42
N PHE A 145 1.91 -17.45 10.23
CA PHE A 145 1.09 -18.12 9.20
C PHE A 145 1.92 -18.79 8.10
N GLN A 146 3.26 -18.65 8.14
CA GLN A 146 4.19 -19.25 7.17
C GLN A 146 3.84 -18.93 5.71
N GLU A 147 3.23 -17.76 5.48
CA GLU A 147 2.88 -17.30 4.15
C GLU A 147 4.10 -16.63 3.50
N GLU A 148 4.65 -17.29 2.49
CA GLU A 148 5.80 -16.81 1.72
C GLU A 148 5.34 -15.85 0.62
N THR A 149 5.14 -14.59 0.99
CA THR A 149 4.87 -13.49 0.05
C THR A 149 6.03 -12.50 0.07
N ASP A 150 6.45 -11.98 -1.08
CA ASP A 150 7.47 -10.92 -1.14
C ASP A 150 6.94 -9.64 -0.47
N LEU A 151 7.79 -8.96 0.31
CA LEU A 151 7.41 -7.74 1.03
C LEU A 151 6.84 -6.65 0.10
N THR A 152 7.42 -6.48 -1.08
CA THR A 152 6.94 -5.49 -2.07
C THR A 152 5.58 -5.85 -2.64
N LEU A 153 5.34 -7.13 -2.90
CA LEU A 153 4.05 -7.60 -3.38
C LEU A 153 2.99 -7.44 -2.29
N TRP A 154 3.31 -7.84 -1.06
CA TRP A 154 2.48 -7.62 0.12
C TRP A 154 2.13 -6.14 0.31
N LEU A 155 3.11 -5.24 0.14
CA LEU A 155 2.88 -3.81 0.27
C LEU A 155 1.89 -3.31 -0.80
N SER A 156 2.04 -3.78 -2.05
CA SER A 156 1.10 -3.47 -3.13
C SER A 156 -0.31 -4.00 -2.85
N GLU A 157 -0.46 -5.19 -2.27
CA GLU A 157 -1.74 -5.75 -1.86
C GLU A 157 -2.37 -4.96 -0.71
N PHE A 158 -1.58 -4.66 0.33
CA PHE A 158 -2.02 -3.87 1.47
C PHE A 158 -2.54 -2.50 1.04
N TYR A 159 -1.78 -1.78 0.20
CA TYR A 159 -2.24 -0.50 -0.32
C TYR A 159 -3.35 -0.61 -1.37
N SER A 160 -3.52 -1.78 -2.00
CA SER A 160 -4.67 -2.02 -2.90
C SER A 160 -5.97 -1.97 -2.11
N HIS A 161 -5.98 -2.51 -0.88
CA HIS A 161 -7.11 -2.43 0.04
C HIS A 161 -7.33 -1.02 0.60
N ASN A 162 -6.28 -0.18 0.56
CA ASN A 162 -6.27 1.17 1.12
C ASN A 162 -6.19 2.26 0.05
N VAL A 163 -6.55 1.97 -1.20
CA VAL A 163 -6.49 2.95 -2.30
C VAL A 163 -7.31 4.21 -1.99
N LEU A 164 -8.41 4.07 -1.24
CA LEU A 164 -9.26 5.17 -0.83
C LEU A 164 -8.45 6.29 -0.11
N LEU A 165 -7.36 5.93 0.58
CA LEU A 165 -6.46 6.89 1.23
C LEU A 165 -5.81 7.87 0.24
N VAL A 166 -5.51 7.45 -1.00
CA VAL A 166 -4.96 8.33 -2.04
C VAL A 166 -5.98 9.43 -2.39
N PHE A 167 -7.24 9.06 -2.53
CA PHE A 167 -8.31 10.01 -2.86
C PHE A 167 -8.62 10.95 -1.69
N LEU A 168 -8.65 10.42 -0.46
CA LEU A 168 -8.81 11.23 0.76
C LEU A 168 -7.68 12.23 0.95
N SER A 169 -6.43 11.80 0.75
CA SER A 169 -5.25 12.66 0.89
C SER A 169 -5.19 13.71 -0.22
N ALA A 170 -5.56 13.37 -1.46
CA ALA A 170 -5.71 14.35 -2.53
C ALA A 170 -6.81 15.38 -2.24
N LEU A 171 -7.95 14.95 -1.69
CA LEU A 171 -9.03 15.85 -1.29
C LEU A 171 -8.59 16.77 -0.13
N ALA A 172 -7.91 16.22 0.88
CA ALA A 172 -7.35 16.99 1.98
C ALA A 172 -6.35 18.04 1.50
N LEU A 173 -5.49 17.69 0.53
CA LEU A 173 -4.56 18.61 -0.11
C LEU A 173 -5.30 19.78 -0.76
N ILE A 174 -6.27 19.50 -1.62
CA ILE A 174 -7.05 20.53 -2.31
C ILE A 174 -7.73 21.46 -1.30
N MET A 175 -8.38 20.90 -0.28
CA MET A 175 -9.06 21.66 0.76
C MET A 175 -8.09 22.53 1.59
N SER A 176 -6.92 21.99 1.93
CA SER A 176 -5.88 22.70 2.69
C SER A 176 -5.25 23.86 1.92
N LEU A 177 -5.17 23.77 0.59
CA LEU A 177 -4.59 24.82 -0.26
C LEU A 177 -5.61 25.90 -0.63
N LEU A 178 -6.89 25.55 -0.79
CA LEU A 178 -7.94 26.49 -1.18
C LEU A 178 -8.29 27.48 -0.07
N ALA A 179 -8.70 26.97 1.09
CA ALA A 179 -9.14 27.78 2.20
C ALA A 179 -8.89 27.02 3.52
N PRO A 180 -7.62 26.95 3.96
CA PRO A 180 -7.22 26.13 5.11
C PRO A 180 -7.98 26.46 6.40
N TYR A 181 -8.44 27.69 6.58
CA TYR A 181 -9.27 28.08 7.73
C TYR A 181 -10.69 27.51 7.65
N VAL A 182 -11.36 27.68 6.52
CA VAL A 182 -12.76 27.25 6.32
C VAL A 182 -12.86 25.73 6.34
N PHE A 183 -11.89 25.05 5.74
CA PHE A 183 -11.90 23.60 5.62
C PHE A 183 -11.06 22.88 6.67
N PHE A 184 -10.55 23.56 7.71
CA PHE A 184 -9.69 22.93 8.71
C PHE A 184 -10.31 21.67 9.34
N ILE A 185 -11.56 21.80 9.80
CA ILE A 185 -12.29 20.70 10.42
C ILE A 185 -12.44 19.54 9.44
N VAL A 186 -12.68 19.86 8.16
CA VAL A 186 -12.78 18.86 7.09
C VAL A 186 -11.43 18.18 6.86
N VAL A 187 -10.31 18.92 6.82
CA VAL A 187 -8.97 18.35 6.67
C VAL A 187 -8.63 17.42 7.83
N ILE A 188 -8.89 17.82 9.08
CA ILE A 188 -8.71 16.92 10.24
C ILE A 188 -9.60 15.69 10.11
N PHE A 189 -10.87 15.87 9.78
CA PHE A 189 -11.80 14.76 9.62
C PHE A 189 -11.30 13.77 8.56
N LEU A 190 -10.81 14.25 7.41
CA LEU A 190 -10.24 13.41 6.36
C LEU A 190 -8.98 12.67 6.83
N LEU A 191 -8.11 13.30 7.63
CA LEU A 191 -6.93 12.64 8.21
C LEU A 191 -7.33 11.56 9.24
N LEU A 192 -8.31 11.85 10.11
CA LEU A 192 -8.83 10.88 11.06
C LEU A 192 -9.51 9.69 10.36
N LEU A 193 -10.26 9.97 9.29
CA LEU A 193 -10.88 8.93 8.47
C LEU A 193 -9.83 8.04 7.81
N GLN A 194 -8.72 8.61 7.33
CA GLN A 194 -7.59 7.83 6.80
C GLN A 194 -7.01 6.88 7.85
N ILE A 195 -6.78 7.36 9.08
CA ILE A 195 -6.31 6.52 10.20
C ILE A 195 -7.32 5.39 10.48
N GLY A 196 -8.62 5.72 10.57
CA GLY A 196 -9.67 4.74 10.81
C GLY A 196 -9.71 3.63 9.76
N ILE A 197 -9.57 3.97 8.46
CA ILE A 197 -9.50 2.99 7.37
C ILE A 197 -8.27 2.09 7.52
N LEU A 198 -7.10 2.67 7.83
CA LEU A 198 -5.85 1.92 7.99
C LEU A 198 -5.94 0.90 9.14
N LEU A 199 -6.56 1.28 10.26
CA LEU A 199 -6.82 0.40 11.39
C LEU A 199 -7.82 -0.70 11.04
N MET A 200 -8.91 -0.36 10.35
CA MET A 200 -9.90 -1.34 9.89
C MET A 200 -9.27 -2.37 8.94
N THR A 201 -8.44 -1.94 7.99
CA THR A 201 -7.72 -2.84 7.09
C THR A 201 -6.78 -3.77 7.84
N THR A 202 -6.12 -3.28 8.89
CA THR A 202 -5.28 -4.11 9.76
C THR A 202 -6.08 -5.22 10.42
N VAL A 203 -7.21 -4.87 11.04
CA VAL A 203 -8.11 -5.82 11.68
C VAL A 203 -8.61 -6.85 10.67
N MET A 204 -9.14 -6.39 9.54
CA MET A 204 -9.69 -7.28 8.50
C MET A 204 -8.64 -8.24 7.95
N THR A 205 -7.41 -7.75 7.70
CA THR A 205 -6.33 -8.61 7.21
C THR A 205 -6.01 -9.72 8.21
N LEU A 206 -5.93 -9.41 9.50
CA LEU A 206 -5.60 -10.41 10.52
C LEU A 206 -6.76 -11.39 10.79
N LEU A 207 -8.01 -10.92 10.71
CA LEU A 207 -9.20 -11.76 10.86
C LEU A 207 -9.28 -12.88 9.81
N LEU A 208 -8.74 -12.68 8.60
CA LEU A 208 -8.67 -13.73 7.57
C LEU A 208 -7.88 -14.97 8.02
N TYR A 209 -7.04 -14.84 9.06
CA TYR A 209 -6.20 -15.92 9.58
C TYR A 209 -6.70 -16.46 10.93
N GLN A 210 -7.91 -16.10 11.36
CA GLN A 210 -8.44 -16.47 12.68
C GLN A 210 -8.38 -17.98 12.94
N ASP A 211 -8.63 -18.81 11.92
CA ASP A 211 -8.66 -20.27 12.06
C ASP A 211 -7.27 -20.92 12.08
N GLN A 212 -6.20 -20.15 11.82
CA GLN A 212 -4.83 -20.66 11.69
C GLN A 212 -3.98 -20.45 12.96
N VAL A 213 -4.46 -19.67 13.92
CA VAL A 213 -3.70 -19.31 15.14
C VAL A 213 -4.16 -20.11 16.36
N LYS A 214 -3.19 -20.52 17.19
CA LYS A 214 -3.45 -21.17 18.49
C LYS A 214 -3.99 -20.22 19.56
N LEU A 215 -3.64 -18.94 19.46
CA LEU A 215 -4.12 -17.89 20.36
C LEU A 215 -5.24 -17.10 19.68
N PRO A 216 -6.23 -16.59 20.42
CA PRO A 216 -7.27 -15.74 19.84
C PRO A 216 -6.67 -14.56 19.06
N ILE A 217 -7.12 -14.38 17.81
CA ILE A 217 -6.63 -13.34 16.90
C ILE A 217 -6.73 -11.93 17.49
N PHE A 218 -7.69 -11.72 18.40
CA PHE A 218 -7.83 -10.49 19.18
C PHE A 218 -6.52 -10.05 19.86
N TYR A 219 -5.79 -10.97 20.48
CA TYR A 219 -4.54 -10.64 21.15
C TYR A 219 -3.45 -10.22 20.17
N TRP A 220 -3.41 -10.82 18.98
CA TRP A 220 -2.48 -10.41 17.93
C TRP A 220 -2.78 -9.02 17.39
N ILE A 221 -4.06 -8.70 17.16
CA ILE A 221 -4.49 -7.35 16.76
C ILE A 221 -4.08 -6.33 17.83
N LEU A 222 -4.29 -6.65 19.11
CA LEU A 222 -3.93 -5.79 20.23
C LEU A 222 -2.41 -5.57 20.30
N VAL A 223 -1.60 -6.61 20.13
CA VAL A 223 -0.13 -6.49 20.08
C VAL A 223 0.31 -5.60 18.93
N VAL A 224 -0.25 -5.76 17.72
CA VAL A 224 0.07 -4.89 16.57
C VAL A 224 -0.20 -3.43 16.89
N PHE A 225 -1.37 -3.13 17.46
CA PHE A 225 -1.73 -1.74 17.79
C PHE A 225 -0.87 -1.17 18.90
N ILE A 226 -0.53 -1.93 19.95
CA ILE A 226 0.37 -1.46 21.00
C ILE A 226 1.76 -1.18 20.43
N VAL A 227 2.33 -2.12 19.67
CA VAL A 227 3.67 -1.96 19.07
C VAL A 227 3.67 -0.77 18.11
N TYR A 228 2.63 -0.61 17.28
CA TYR A 228 2.47 0.53 16.40
C TYR A 228 2.43 1.84 17.19
N LEU A 229 1.56 1.98 18.20
CA LEU A 229 1.45 3.20 19.01
C LEU A 229 2.74 3.55 19.76
N VAL A 230 3.43 2.57 20.34
CA VAL A 230 4.73 2.79 20.99
C VAL A 230 5.76 3.28 19.97
N THR A 231 5.78 2.69 18.79
CA THR A 231 6.69 3.10 17.70
C THR A 231 6.36 4.51 17.21
N GLU A 232 5.08 4.87 17.09
CA GLU A 232 4.64 6.23 16.74
C GLU A 232 5.11 7.26 17.77
N ILE A 233 4.98 6.97 19.07
CA ILE A 233 5.47 7.86 20.13
C ILE A 233 6.99 8.07 20.00
N ILE A 234 7.75 6.99 19.80
CA ILE A 234 9.20 7.07 19.59
C ILE A 234 9.52 7.89 18.34
N LEU A 235 8.80 7.66 17.25
CA LEU A 235 9.03 8.33 15.97
C LEU A 235 8.74 9.84 16.05
N ILE A 236 7.68 10.23 16.75
CA ILE A 236 7.35 11.65 17.00
C ILE A 236 8.51 12.33 17.74
N ASN A 237 8.99 11.75 18.84
CA ASN A 237 10.09 12.32 19.64
C ASN A 237 11.45 12.32 18.91
N LEU A 238 11.62 11.45 17.92
CA LEU A 238 12.86 11.39 17.14
C LEU A 238 12.89 12.45 16.02
N ILE A 239 11.72 12.80 15.46
CA ILE A 239 11.61 13.67 14.27
C ILE A 239 11.30 15.12 14.65
N PHE A 240 10.50 15.36 15.69
CA PHE A 240 10.04 16.69 16.14
C PHE A 240 10.64 17.07 17.48
#